data_AF-A0A3N2P4K8-F1
#
_entry.id   AF-A0A3N2P4K8-F1
#
_cell.length_a   1.000
_cell.length_b   1.000
_cell.length_c   1.000
_cell.angle_alpha   90.00
_cell.angle_beta   90.00
_cell.angle_gamma   90.00
#
_symmetry.space_group_name_H-M   'P 1'
#
loop_
_entity.id
_entity.type
_entity.pdbx_description
1 polymer ?
#
loop_
_entity_poly.entity_id
_entity_poly.type
_entity_poly.pdbx_seq_one_letter_code
_entity_poly.pdbx_strand_id
1 'polypeptide(L)'
;MASVAELKAAIDAALQQIGDGQAAVQAASEKLAEAQQTLAGALEGSGHATVEAAQASLSQAAQELEECLAATLAAVEQAQLYVSTL
;
A
#
# COMPACT_ATOMS: atom_id res chain seq x y z
N MET A 1 21.31 12.59 24.61
CA MET A 1 20.63 11.28 24.55
C MET A 1 19.15 11.59 24.44
N ALA A 2 18.48 11.18 23.36
CA ALA A 2 17.03 11.34 23.29
C ALA A 2 16.40 10.61 24.48
N SER A 3 15.52 11.29 25.20
CA SER A 3 14.79 10.67 26.30
C SER A 3 13.80 9.63 25.76
N VAL A 4 13.42 8.66 26.58
CA VAL A 4 12.40 7.65 26.23
C VAL A 4 11.09 8.31 25.78
N ALA A 5 10.75 9.48 26.35
CA ALA A 5 9.58 10.26 25.96
C ALA A 5 9.69 10.85 24.55
N GLU A 6 10.85 11.36 24.15
CA GLU A 6 11.09 11.85 22.78
C GLU A 6 11.08 10.70 21.77
N LEU A 7 11.61 9.53 22.15
CA LEU A 7 11.58 8.33 21.30
C LEU A 7 10.14 7.86 21.07
N LYS A 8 9.33 7.82 22.13
CA LYS A 8 7.91 7.45 22.04
C LYS A 8 7.13 8.42 21.15
N ALA A 9 7.30 9.73 21.35
CA ALA A 9 6.64 10.73 20.53
C ALA A 9 7.04 10.65 19.03
N ALA A 10 8.30 10.34 18.75
CA ALA A 10 8.77 10.13 17.37
C ALA A 10 8.15 8.87 16.74
N ILE A 11 8.01 7.78 17.51
CA ILE A 11 7.36 6.55 17.04
C ILE A 11 5.87 6.79 16.80
N ASP A 12 5.17 7.46 17.72
CA ASP A 12 3.75 7.78 17.55
C ASP A 12 3.50 8.64 16.29
N ALA A 13 4.36 9.64 16.04
CA ALA A 13 4.29 10.45 14.82
C ALA A 13 4.55 9.62 13.55
N ALA A 14 5.53 8.70 13.59
CA ALA A 14 5.82 7.80 12.48
C ALA A 14 4.66 6.82 12.22
N LEU A 15 4.05 6.27 13.27
CA LEU A 15 2.87 5.41 13.17
C LEU A 15 1.69 6.13 12.54
N GLN A 16 1.46 7.39 12.92
CA GLN A 16 0.39 8.20 12.34
C GLN A 16 0.64 8.49 10.85
N GLN A 17 1.87 8.85 10.48
CA GLN A 17 2.25 9.06 9.08
C GLN A 17 2.11 7.78 8.23
N ILE A 18 2.43 6.62 8.82
CA ILE A 18 2.23 5.33 8.16
C ILE A 18 0.73 5.05 7.96
N GLY A 19 -0.11 5.32 8.95
CA GLY A 19 -1.57 5.16 8.82
C GLY A 19 -2.15 6.01 7.68
N ASP A 20 -1.72 7.26 7.55
CA ASP A 20 -2.11 8.13 6.44
C ASP A 20 -1.63 7.57 5.08
N GLY A 21 -0.41 7.02 5.06
CA GLY A 21 0.15 6.33 3.89
C GLY A 21 -0.63 5.07 3.50
N GLN A 22 -1.08 4.27 4.47
CA GLN A 22 -1.90 3.09 4.24
C GLN A 22 -3.25 3.44 3.61
N ALA A 23 -3.90 4.52 4.07
CA ALA A 23 -5.14 5.00 3.45
C ALA A 23 -4.91 5.45 2.00
N ALA A 24 -3.80 6.13 1.71
CA ALA A 24 -3.43 6.51 0.35
C ALA A 24 -3.15 5.30 -0.55
N VAL A 25 -2.48 4.27 -0.01
CA VAL A 25 -2.23 2.99 -0.71
C VAL A 25 -3.55 2.27 -1.00
N GLN A 26 -4.47 2.20 -0.04
CA GLN A 26 -5.79 1.59 -0.22
C GLN A 26 -6.55 2.27 -1.37
N ALA A 27 -6.57 3.61 -1.38
CA ALA A 27 -7.21 4.38 -2.45
C ALA A 27 -6.52 4.19 -3.82
N ALA A 28 -5.21 3.96 -3.83
CA ALA A 28 -4.48 3.61 -5.05
C ALA A 28 -4.85 2.21 -5.56
N SER A 29 -5.00 1.23 -4.66
CA SER A 29 -5.47 -0.12 -4.99
C SER A 29 -6.88 -0.11 -5.59
N GLU A 30 -7.80 0.67 -5.03
CA GLU A 30 -9.17 0.81 -5.58
C GLU A 30 -9.16 1.36 -7.00
N LYS A 31 -8.37 2.42 -7.25
CA LYS A 31 -8.20 2.98 -8.60
C LYS A 31 -7.54 2.00 -9.56
N LEU A 32 -6.60 1.19 -9.09
CA LEU A 32 -6.01 0.12 -9.90
C LEU A 32 -7.07 -0.93 -10.27
N ALA A 33 -7.92 -1.34 -9.33
CA ALA A 33 -9.01 -2.28 -9.61
C ALA A 33 -10.01 -1.72 -10.64
N GLU A 34 -10.42 -0.45 -10.52
CA GLU A 34 -11.27 0.22 -11.50
C GLU A 34 -10.62 0.31 -12.89
N ALA A 35 -9.33 0.63 -12.94
CA ALA A 35 -8.57 0.67 -14.18
C ALA A 35 -8.46 -0.72 -14.83
N GLN A 36 -8.24 -1.78 -14.03
CA GLN A 36 -8.26 -3.18 -14.48
C GLN A 36 -9.61 -3.56 -15.08
N GLN A 37 -10.71 -3.21 -14.41
CA GLN A 37 -12.07 -3.50 -14.90
C GLN A 37 -12.37 -2.77 -16.20
N THR A 38 -11.98 -1.49 -16.29
CA THR A 38 -12.12 -0.68 -17.50
C THR A 38 -11.30 -1.26 -18.65
N LEU A 39 -10.06 -1.68 -18.36
CA LEU A 39 -9.19 -2.32 -19.36
C LEU A 39 -9.77 -3.65 -19.85
N ALA A 40 -10.30 -4.48 -18.96
CA ALA A 40 -10.91 -5.75 -19.32
C ALA A 40 -12.11 -5.56 -20.27
N GLY A 41 -12.97 -4.57 -19.99
CA GLY A 41 -14.07 -4.20 -20.88
C GLY A 41 -13.60 -3.67 -22.24
N ALA A 42 -12.48 -2.93 -22.26
CA ALA A 42 -11.85 -2.50 -23.50
C ALA A 42 -11.18 -3.65 -24.27
N LEU A 43 -10.64 -4.65 -23.57
CA LEU A 43 -10.01 -5.84 -24.15
C LEU A 43 -11.00 -6.67 -24.96
N GLU A 44 -12.18 -6.94 -24.40
CA GLU A 44 -13.27 -7.66 -25.06
C GLU A 44 -13.73 -6.98 -26.35
N GLY A 45 -13.55 -5.66 -26.48
CA GLY A 45 -13.91 -4.88 -27.66
C GLY A 45 -12.79 -4.61 -28.66
N SER A 46 -11.50 -4.72 -28.27
CA SER A 46 -10.37 -4.18 -29.06
C SER A 46 -9.37 -5.20 -29.58
N GLY A 47 -9.33 -6.43 -29.03
CA GLY A 47 -8.46 -7.53 -29.52
C GLY A 47 -6.96 -7.20 -29.57
N HIS A 48 -6.51 -6.17 -28.83
CA HIS A 48 -5.15 -5.61 -28.96
C HIS A 48 -4.22 -6.13 -27.86
N ALA A 49 -3.11 -6.75 -28.25
CA ALA A 49 -2.05 -7.24 -27.36
C ALA A 49 -1.48 -6.18 -26.40
N THR A 50 -1.57 -4.88 -26.77
CA THR A 50 -1.16 -3.76 -25.92
C THR A 50 -2.03 -3.63 -24.67
N VAL A 51 -3.33 -3.94 -24.78
CA VAL A 51 -4.27 -3.85 -23.65
C VAL A 51 -4.07 -5.05 -22.71
N GLU A 52 -3.76 -6.24 -23.23
CA GLU A 52 -3.35 -7.40 -22.42
C GLU A 52 -2.06 -7.12 -21.64
N ALA A 53 -1.04 -6.54 -22.30
CA ALA A 53 0.21 -6.18 -21.63
C ALA A 53 0.02 -5.12 -20.54
N ALA A 54 -0.86 -4.14 -20.79
CA ALA A 54 -1.21 -3.14 -19.80
C ALA A 54 -2.00 -3.75 -18.62
N GLN A 55 -2.92 -4.68 -18.87
CA GLN A 55 -3.64 -5.41 -17.81
C GLN A 55 -2.68 -6.22 -16.94
N ALA A 56 -1.73 -6.95 -17.56
CA ALA A 56 -0.72 -7.73 -16.83
C ALA A 56 0.15 -6.83 -15.95
N SER A 57 0.61 -5.70 -16.50
CA SER A 57 1.41 -4.70 -15.76
C SER A 57 0.61 -4.13 -14.59
N LEU A 58 -0.69 -3.88 -14.77
CA LEU A 58 -1.54 -3.34 -13.72
C LEU A 58 -1.83 -4.35 -12.61
N SER A 59 -2.00 -5.63 -12.98
CA SER A 59 -2.14 -6.72 -12.01
C SER A 59 -0.88 -6.92 -11.18
N GLN A 60 0.29 -6.79 -11.82
CA GLN A 60 1.57 -6.89 -11.14
C GLN A 60 1.78 -5.71 -10.16
N ALA A 61 1.50 -4.48 -10.60
CA ALA A 61 1.57 -3.30 -9.74
C ALA A 61 0.62 -3.40 -8.53
N ALA A 62 -0.58 -3.98 -8.71
CA ALA A 62 -1.51 -4.22 -7.61
C ALA A 62 -0.96 -5.23 -6.58
N GLN A 63 -0.33 -6.32 -7.03
CA GLN A 63 0.30 -7.31 -6.13
C GLN A 63 1.48 -6.71 -5.37
N GLU A 64 2.37 -5.97 -6.04
CA GLU A 64 3.50 -5.30 -5.38
C GLU A 64 3.03 -4.30 -4.32
N LEU A 65 1.91 -3.61 -4.60
CA LEU A 65 1.29 -2.69 -3.66
C LEU A 65 0.72 -3.41 -2.43
N GLU A 66 0.04 -4.56 -2.61
CA GLU A 66 -0.44 -5.39 -1.51
C GLU A 66 0.70 -5.94 -0.65
N GLU A 67 1.77 -6.44 -1.25
CA GLU A 67 2.94 -6.93 -0.53
C GLU A 67 3.60 -5.83 0.30
N CYS A 68 3.74 -4.63 -0.29
CA CYS A 68 4.30 -3.47 0.39
C CYS A 68 3.42 -3.03 1.58
N LEU A 69 2.09 -3.05 1.41
CA LEU A 69 1.14 -2.76 2.48
C LEU A 69 1.24 -3.78 3.62
N ALA A 70 1.31 -5.08 3.30
CA ALA A 70 1.44 -6.15 4.27
C ALA A 70 2.75 -6.03 5.08
N ALA A 71 3.87 -5.74 4.42
CA ALA A 71 5.15 -5.49 5.09
C ALA A 71 5.08 -4.27 6.01
N THR A 72 4.40 -3.21 5.55
CA THR A 72 4.20 -1.98 6.33
C THR A 72 3.35 -2.23 7.58
N LEU A 73 2.28 -3.02 7.47
CA LEU A 73 1.44 -3.43 8.62
C LEU A 73 2.24 -4.23 9.65
N ALA A 74 3.05 -5.19 9.21
CA ALA A 74 3.89 -5.98 10.10
C ALA A 74 4.93 -5.10 10.84
N ALA A 75 5.51 -4.12 10.14
CA ALA A 75 6.44 -3.16 10.74
C ALA A 75 5.75 -2.26 11.78
N VAL A 76 4.52 -1.83 11.50
CA VAL A 76 3.68 -1.05 12.42
C VAL A 76 3.35 -1.85 13.68
N GLU A 77 2.93 -3.10 13.56
CA GLU A 77 2.67 -3.97 14.72
C GLU A 77 3.92 -4.13 15.59
N GLN A 78 5.09 -4.38 14.98
CA GLN A 78 6.34 -4.46 15.73
C GLN A 78 6.69 -3.15 16.45
N ALA A 79 6.48 -2.01 15.80
CA ALA A 79 6.71 -0.70 16.42
C ALA A 79 5.75 -0.44 17.60
N GLN A 80 4.48 -0.81 17.48
CA GLN A 80 3.50 -0.69 18.57
C GLN A 80 3.82 -1.60 19.76
N LEU A 81 4.25 -2.84 19.49
CA LEU A 81 4.72 -3.77 20.52
C LEU A 81 5.94 -3.20 21.24
N TYR A 82 6.91 -2.67 20.49
CA TYR A 82 8.10 -2.05 21.07
C TYR A 82 7.77 -0.86 21.97
N VAL A 83 6.89 0.05 21.52
CA VAL A 83 6.41 1.19 22.35
C VAL A 83 5.69 0.71 23.61
N SER A 84 4.94 -0.39 23.53
CA SER A 84 4.25 -0.96 24.70
C SER A 84 5.21 -1.58 25.73
N THR A 85 6.45 -1.87 25.34
CA THR A 85 7.51 -2.39 26.22
C THR A 85 8.43 -1.31 26.80
N LEU A 86 8.29 -0.06 26.36
CA LEU A 86 9.01 1.13 26.84
C LEU A 86 8.26 1.83 27.97
#